data_AF-A0AAW6YES4-F1
#
_entry.id   AF-A0AAW6YES4-F1
#
_cell.length_a   1.000
_cell.length_b   1.000
_cell.length_c   1.000
_cell.angle_alpha   90.00
_cell.angle_beta   90.00
_cell.angle_gamma   90.00
#
_symmetry.space_group_name_H-M   'P 1'
#
loop_
_entity.id
_entity.type
_entity.pdbx_description
1 polymer ?
#
loop_
_entity_poly.entity_id
_entity_poly.type
_entity_poly.pdbx_seq_one_letter_code
_entity_poly.pdbx_strand_id
1 'polypeptide(L)' 'VENPDILKSLSQDGTFLVGFAAETNHVLDYAKKKLAAKGIDMIVANDVSQQAIGFSSEDNAVTIISQKGARSLPQA' A
#
# COMPACT_ATOMS: atom_id res chain seq x y z
N VAL A 1 -10.40 20.81 -8.42
CA VAL A 1 -10.17 20.83 -6.96
C VAL A 1 -9.81 19.41 -6.56
N GLU A 2 -8.75 19.23 -5.77
CA GLU A 2 -8.34 17.91 -5.28
C GLU A 2 -9.26 17.47 -4.13
N ASN A 3 -9.62 16.18 -4.09
CA ASN A 3 -10.45 15.65 -3.01
C ASN A 3 -9.62 15.52 -1.72
N PRO A 4 -10.22 15.77 -0.54
CA PRO A 4 -9.55 15.55 0.73
C PRO A 4 -9.06 14.10 0.90
N ASP A 5 -7.83 13.94 1.39
CA ASP A 5 -7.25 12.63 1.70
C ASP A 5 -7.75 12.15 3.07
N ILE A 6 -8.78 11.29 3.04
CA ILE A 6 -9.41 10.75 4.24
C ILE A 6 -8.38 10.03 5.13
N LEU A 7 -7.54 9.18 4.54
CA LEU A 7 -6.60 8.38 5.33
C LEU A 7 -5.55 9.26 6.02
N LYS A 8 -5.08 10.32 5.34
CA LYS A 8 -4.18 11.30 5.95
C LYS A 8 -4.85 12.06 7.10
N SER A 9 -6.13 12.38 6.99
CA SER A 9 -6.86 13.09 8.05
C SER A 9 -6.94 12.31 9.36
N LEU A 10 -6.90 10.98 9.31
CA LEU A 10 -6.97 10.10 10.48
C LEU A 10 -5.60 9.88 11.17
N SER A 11 -4.49 10.30 10.56
CA SER A 11 -3.12 10.01 11.05
C SER A 11 -2.79 10.65 12.41
N GLN A 12 -3.56 11.64 12.86
CA GLN A 12 -3.28 12.40 14.08
C GLN A 12 -3.91 11.79 15.33
N ASP A 13 -4.77 10.78 15.19
CA ASP A 13 -5.61 10.25 16.28
C ASP A 13 -4.95 9.09 17.05
N GLY A 14 -3.66 8.81 16.81
CA GLY A 14 -2.92 7.72 17.47
C GLY A 14 -3.40 6.31 17.12
N THR A 15 -4.29 6.20 16.13
CA THR A 15 -4.79 4.92 15.61
C THR A 15 -3.74 4.28 14.71
N PHE A 16 -3.62 2.95 14.76
CA PHE A 16 -2.76 2.23 13.83
C PHE A 16 -3.42 2.16 12.44
N LEU A 17 -2.84 2.83 11.46
CA LEU A 17 -3.41 2.98 10.12
C LEU A 17 -2.72 2.09 9.09
N VAL A 18 -3.55 1.36 8.34
CA VAL A 18 -3.11 0.50 7.24
C VAL A 18 -3.76 1.01 5.94
N GLY A 19 -2.93 1.43 5.00
CA GLY A 19 -3.36 1.80 3.64
C GLY A 19 -3.19 0.65 2.65
N PHE A 20 -3.98 0.66 1.58
CA PHE A 20 -3.79 -0.21 0.42
C PHE A 20 -3.34 0.62 -0.79
N ALA A 21 -2.40 0.09 -1.55
CA ALA A 21 -1.89 0.73 -2.76
C ALA A 21 -1.72 -0.29 -3.89
N ALA A 22 -2.51 -0.12 -4.95
CA ALA A 22 -2.25 -0.76 -6.23
C ALA A 22 -1.22 0.06 -7.01
N GLU A 23 -0.13 -0.58 -7.41
CA GLU A 23 0.96 0.02 -8.17
C GLU A 23 1.22 -0.80 -9.43
N THR A 24 1.59 -0.14 -10.52
CA THR A 24 1.94 -0.81 -11.79
C THR A 24 3.44 -0.93 -12.01
N ASN A 25 4.25 -0.15 -11.31
CA ASN A 25 5.71 -0.16 -11.41
C ASN A 25 6.30 0.35 -10.09
N HIS A 26 7.55 0.00 -9.77
CA HIS A 26 8.27 0.53 -8.61
C HIS A 26 7.47 0.49 -7.28
N VAL A 27 6.78 -0.64 -7.05
CA VAL A 27 5.84 -0.85 -5.93
C VAL A 27 6.41 -0.38 -4.59
N LEU A 28 7.65 -0.77 -4.26
CA LEU A 28 8.31 -0.41 -3.01
C LEU A 28 8.54 1.10 -2.85
N ASP A 29 8.99 1.78 -3.90
CA ASP A 29 9.34 3.20 -3.83
C ASP A 29 8.10 4.07 -3.72
N TYR A 30 7.06 3.75 -4.48
CA TYR A 30 5.79 4.48 -4.39
C TYR A 30 5.06 4.22 -3.08
N ALA A 31 5.03 2.98 -2.61
CA ALA A 31 4.45 2.68 -1.32
C ALA A 31 5.20 3.37 -0.18
N LYS A 32 6.54 3.43 -0.19
CA LYS A 32 7.31 4.21 0.81
C LYS A 32 6.95 5.69 0.78
N LYS A 33 6.84 6.29 -0.42
CA LYS A 33 6.42 7.68 -0.58
C LYS A 33 5.00 7.92 -0.05
N LYS A 34 4.05 7.03 -0.35
CA LYS A 34 2.67 7.11 0.14
C LYS A 34 2.60 6.96 1.67
N LEU A 35 3.39 6.07 2.25
CA LEU A 35 3.46 5.86 3.69
C LEU A 35 3.90 7.14 4.40
N ALA A 36 4.98 7.77 3.92
CA ALA A 36 5.46 9.04 4.46
C ALA A 36 4.49 10.21 4.20
N ALA A 37 3.92 10.33 2.99
CA ALA A 37 3.04 11.44 2.62
C ALA A 37 1.71 11.44 3.39
N LYS A 38 1.20 10.23 3.72
CA LYS A 38 -0.04 10.03 4.46
C LYS A 38 0.17 9.95 5.97
N GLY A 39 1.40 9.74 6.44
CA GLY A 39 1.72 9.64 7.86
C GLY A 39 1.11 8.39 8.52
N ILE A 40 1.06 7.27 7.81
CA ILE A 40 0.45 6.01 8.29
C ILE A 40 1.48 4.97 8.66
N ASP A 41 1.08 3.96 9.43
CA ASP A 41 2.00 2.97 9.99
C ASP A 41 2.40 1.89 8.98
N MET A 42 1.49 1.56 8.06
CA MET A 42 1.66 0.44 7.15
C MET A 42 0.95 0.68 5.81
N ILE A 43 1.54 0.15 4.74
CA ILE A 43 0.91 0.01 3.43
C ILE A 43 1.00 -1.43 2.97
N VAL A 44 -0.12 -1.97 2.51
CA VAL A 44 -0.19 -3.20 1.73
C VAL A 44 -0.17 -2.80 0.25
N ALA A 45 0.91 -3.16 -0.43
CA ALA A 45 1.09 -2.82 -1.83
C ALA A 45 0.95 -4.06 -2.72
N ASN A 46 0.15 -3.96 -3.78
CA ASN A 46 0.02 -5.02 -4.77
C ASN A 46 0.48 -4.52 -6.15
N ASP A 47 1.26 -5.36 -6.84
CA ASP A 47 1.63 -5.12 -8.23
C ASP A 47 0.47 -5.56 -9.12
N VAL A 48 -0.19 -4.60 -9.78
CA VAL A 48 -1.32 -4.86 -10.69
C VAL A 48 -0.91 -4.79 -12.16
N SER A 49 0.39 -4.75 -12.46
CA SER A 49 0.88 -4.72 -13.85
C SER A 49 0.64 -6.03 -14.59
N GLN A 50 0.57 -7.14 -13.86
CA GLN A 50 0.35 -8.46 -14.43
C GLN A 50 -1.14 -8.82 -14.32
N GLN A 51 -1.83 -8.94 -15.46
CA GLN A 51 -3.24 -9.39 -15.46
C GLN A 51 -3.45 -10.77 -14.82
N ALA A 52 -2.38 -11.57 -14.70
CA ALA A 52 -2.42 -12.88 -14.06
C ALA A 52 -2.40 -12.82 -12.52
N ILE A 53 -2.02 -11.70 -11.89
CA ILE A 53 -1.87 -11.59 -10.43
C ILE A 53 -2.52 -10.28 -9.97
N GLY A 54 -3.52 -10.36 -9.09
CA GLY A 54 -4.22 -9.19 -8.54
C GLY A 54 -5.69 -9.04 -8.96
N PHE A 55 -6.06 -7.86 -9.47
CA PHE A 55 -7.48 -7.51 -9.69
C PHE A 55 -8.17 -8.51 -10.63
N SER A 56 -9.20 -9.20 -10.14
CA SER A 56 -9.93 -10.26 -10.87
C SER A 56 -9.13 -11.54 -11.19
N SER A 57 -8.01 -11.80 -10.50
CA SER A 57 -7.30 -13.10 -10.52
C SER A 57 -7.54 -13.88 -9.22
N GLU A 58 -7.44 -15.21 -9.29
CA GLU A 58 -7.41 -16.06 -8.10
C GLU A 58 -6.09 -15.91 -7.34
N ASP A 59 -5.02 -15.51 -8.06
CA ASP A 59 -3.69 -15.31 -7.52
C ASP A 59 -3.48 -13.89 -6.99
N ASN A 60 -3.04 -13.78 -5.72
CA ASN A 60 -2.69 -12.50 -5.10
C ASN A 60 -1.26 -12.48 -4.57
N ALA A 61 -0.50 -11.47 -4.97
CA ALA A 61 0.83 -11.18 -4.43
C ALA A 61 0.83 -9.77 -3.82
N VAL A 62 1.16 -9.68 -2.53
CA VAL A 62 1.23 -8.41 -1.82
C VAL A 62 2.56 -8.28 -1.09
N THR A 63 3.01 -7.03 -0.97
CA THR A 63 4.14 -6.65 -0.13
C THR A 63 3.66 -5.71 0.97
N ILE A 64 3.89 -6.12 2.21
CA ILE A 64 3.61 -5.31 3.39
C ILE A 64 4.80 -4.40 3.65
N ILE A 65 4.55 -3.10 3.79
CA ILE A 65 5.58 -2.07 3.93
C ILE A 65 5.24 -1.23 5.16
N SER A 66 6.22 -1.09 6.05
CA SER A 66 6.10 -0.29 7.28
C SER A 66 7.41 0.45 7.54
N GLN A 67 7.45 1.27 8.60
CA GLN A 67 8.70 1.91 9.05
C GLN A 67 9.80 0.90 9.41
N LYS A 68 9.44 -0.35 9.74
CA LYS A 68 10.39 -1.41 10.08
C LYS A 68 10.99 -2.12 8.85
N GLY A 69 10.48 -1.83 7.65
CA GLY A 69 10.92 -2.46 6.41
C GLY A 69 9.76 -3.03 5.61
N ALA A 70 10.10 -3.83 4.60
CA ALA A 70 9.16 -4.45 3.68
C ALA A 70 9.25 -5.97 3.74
N ARG A 71 8.10 -6.63 3.61
CA ARG A 71 7.98 -8.09 3.58
C ARG A 71 6.98 -8.49 2.50
N SER A 72 7.46 -9.23 1.50
CA SER A 72 6.58 -9.89 0.53
C SER A 72 5.94 -11.12 1.17
N LEU A 73 4.65 -11.30 0.94
CA LEU A 73 3.93 -12.50 1.34
C LEU A 73 3.99 -13.56 0.24
N PRO A 74 3.87 -14.86 0.58
CA PRO A 74 3.68 -15.90 -0.40
C PRO A 74 2.45 -15.59 -1.26
N GLN A 75 2.55 -15.90 -2.55
CA GLN A 75 1.40 -15.87 -3.45
C GLN A 75 0.38 -16.91 -2.96
N ALA A 76 -0.89 -16.51 -2.92
CA ALA A 76 -2.03 -17.33 -2.53
C ALA A 76 -3.01 -17.41 -3.68
#